data_AF-A0A6F8PJQ7-F1
#
_entry.id   AF-A0A6F8PJQ7-F1
#
_cell.length_a   1.000
_cell.length_b   1.000
_cell.length_c   1.000
_cell.angle_alpha   90.00
_cell.angle_beta   90.00
_cell.angle_gamma   90.00
#
_symmetry.space_group_name_H-M   'P 1'
#
loop_
_entity.id
_entity.type
_entity.pdbx_description
1 polymer ?
#
loop_
_entity_poly.entity_id
_entity_poly.type
_entity_poly.pdbx_seq_one_letter_code
_entity_poly.pdbx_strand_id
1 'polypeptide(L)'
;MKKVWILGLGLLGATSSVLANNKVEIESYSHQQRIEILQKADACIKAAKTKEEYRACEVAEKQSREILKSDVFEQRKQGMLQNLDTRRNCIAKAQTNEDLKACRVEKK
;
A
#
# COMPACT_ATOMS: atom_id res chain seq x y z
N MET A 1 -1.71 -9.53 57.13
CA MET A 1 -2.02 -8.49 56.11
C MET A 1 -0.94 -8.55 55.05
N LYS A 2 -1.24 -9.00 53.83
CA LYS A 2 -0.25 -9.16 52.74
C LYS A 2 -0.48 -8.09 51.68
N LYS A 3 0.50 -7.21 51.48
CA LYS A 3 0.52 -6.21 50.39
C LYS A 3 0.96 -6.91 49.10
N VAL A 4 0.08 -6.96 48.12
CA VAL A 4 0.40 -7.38 46.75
C VAL A 4 0.70 -6.12 45.94
N TRP A 5 1.94 -6.02 45.44
CA TRP A 5 2.33 -5.01 44.46
C TRP A 5 2.21 -5.64 43.08
N ILE A 6 1.21 -5.21 42.32
CA ILE A 6 1.17 -5.36 40.86
C ILE A 6 1.28 -3.93 40.35
N LEU A 7 2.23 -3.67 39.45
CA LEU A 7 2.31 -2.56 38.47
C LEU A 7 3.79 -2.44 38.06
N GLY A 8 4.22 -2.51 36.80
CA GLY A 8 3.45 -2.54 35.58
C GLY A 8 4.26 -3.21 34.46
N LEU A 9 3.52 -3.92 33.60
CA LEU A 9 3.97 -4.22 32.25
C LEU A 9 3.88 -2.93 31.44
N GLY A 10 5.02 -2.30 31.19
CA GLY A 10 5.14 -1.25 30.17
C GLY A 10 5.07 -1.88 28.78
N LEU A 11 3.86 -1.98 28.23
CA LEU A 11 3.64 -2.17 26.79
C LEU A 11 4.10 -0.90 26.06
N LEU A 12 5.34 -0.85 25.60
CA LEU A 12 5.79 0.14 24.64
C LEU A 12 6.68 -0.54 23.61
N GLY A 13 6.20 -0.65 22.37
CA GLY A 13 7.03 -1.08 21.25
C GLY A 13 6.30 -1.79 20.12
N ALA A 14 5.21 -1.24 19.59
CA ALA A 14 4.60 -1.78 18.38
C ALA A 14 3.89 -0.69 17.56
N THR A 15 4.62 0.26 16.98
CA THR A 15 4.02 1.21 16.01
C THR A 15 4.79 1.35 14.68
N SER A 16 5.95 0.69 14.49
CA SER A 16 6.77 0.86 13.26
C SER A 16 6.41 -0.07 12.08
N SER A 17 5.36 -0.89 12.16
CA SER A 17 5.05 -1.94 11.16
C SER A 17 4.03 -1.54 10.08
N VAL A 18 3.18 -0.54 10.30
CA VAL A 18 2.05 -0.23 9.39
C VAL A 18 2.51 0.33 8.03
N LEU A 19 3.61 1.08 8.00
CA LEU A 19 4.11 1.75 6.79
C LEU A 19 4.80 0.79 5.80
N ALA A 20 5.58 -0.16 6.33
CA ALA A 20 6.29 -1.13 5.50
C ALA A 20 5.33 -2.12 4.84
N ASN A 21 4.26 -2.50 5.56
CA ASN A 21 3.29 -3.48 5.08
C ASN A 21 2.47 -2.95 3.90
N ASN A 22 1.98 -1.71 3.96
CA ASN A 22 1.21 -1.10 2.86
C ASN A 22 2.01 -1.01 1.54
N LYS A 23 3.31 -0.69 1.61
CA LYS A 23 4.15 -0.60 0.41
C LYS A 23 4.33 -1.97 -0.24
N VAL A 24 4.65 -2.98 0.56
CA VAL A 24 4.87 -4.37 0.09
C VAL A 24 3.57 -4.94 -0.51
N GLU A 25 2.43 -4.68 0.11
CA GLU A 25 1.12 -5.14 -0.38
C GLU A 25 0.76 -4.52 -1.73
N ILE A 26 0.93 -3.20 -1.89
CA ILE A 26 0.65 -2.50 -3.17
C ILE A 26 1.60 -2.98 -4.27
N GLU A 27 2.88 -3.21 -3.95
CA GLU A 27 3.87 -3.73 -4.91
C GLU A 27 3.52 -5.17 -5.35
N SER A 28 3.17 -6.02 -4.39
CA SER A 28 2.71 -7.40 -4.66
C SER A 28 1.47 -7.42 -5.54
N TYR A 29 0.45 -6.63 -5.18
CA TYR A 29 -0.79 -6.50 -5.96
C TYR A 29 -0.51 -6.01 -7.39
N SER A 30 0.26 -4.93 -7.54
CA SER A 30 0.62 -4.39 -8.85
C SER A 30 1.34 -5.41 -9.72
N HIS A 31 2.22 -6.22 -9.11
CA HIS A 31 2.94 -7.26 -9.83
C HIS A 31 2.02 -8.38 -10.31
N GLN A 32 1.15 -8.89 -9.44
CA GLN A 32 0.17 -9.93 -9.78
C GLN A 32 -0.76 -9.46 -10.90
N GLN A 33 -1.29 -8.25 -10.81
CA GLN A 33 -2.17 -7.69 -11.83
C GLN A 33 -1.47 -7.51 -13.19
N ARG A 34 -0.19 -7.11 -13.18
CA ARG A 34 0.60 -7.02 -14.42
C ARG A 34 0.79 -8.39 -15.06
N ILE A 35 1.05 -9.43 -14.28
CA ILE A 35 1.15 -10.81 -14.78
C ILE A 35 -0.18 -11.23 -15.43
N GLU A 36 -1.30 -10.97 -14.76
CA GLU A 36 -2.63 -11.33 -15.27
C GLU A 36 -2.95 -10.62 -16.60
N ILE A 37 -2.66 -9.32 -16.71
CA ILE A 37 -2.82 -8.55 -17.95
C ILE A 37 -2.01 -9.18 -19.08
N LEU A 38 -0.74 -9.52 -18.82
CA LEU A 38 0.14 -10.13 -19.81
C LEU A 38 -0.34 -11.52 -20.25
N GLN A 39 -0.82 -12.34 -19.32
CA GLN A 39 -1.36 -13.67 -19.63
C GLN A 39 -2.64 -13.57 -20.49
N LYS A 40 -3.54 -12.63 -20.17
CA LYS A 40 -4.74 -12.37 -20.96
C LYS A 40 -4.38 -11.87 -22.37
N ALA A 41 -3.42 -10.96 -22.48
CA ALA A 41 -2.97 -10.45 -23.77
C ALA A 41 -2.32 -11.55 -24.62
N ASP A 42 -1.47 -12.39 -24.02
CA ASP A 42 -0.83 -13.51 -24.71
C ASP A 42 -1.86 -14.52 -25.22
N ALA A 43 -2.87 -14.86 -24.42
CA ALA A 43 -3.98 -15.72 -24.84
C ALA A 43 -4.79 -15.10 -26.00
N CYS A 44 -5.09 -13.81 -25.93
CA CYS A 44 -5.81 -13.07 -26.97
C CYS A 44 -5.02 -13.08 -28.29
N ILE A 45 -3.74 -12.74 -28.23
CA ILE A 45 -2.84 -12.70 -29.38
C ILE A 45 -2.71 -14.07 -30.04
N LYS A 46 -2.60 -15.15 -29.25
CA LYS A 46 -2.55 -16.53 -29.77
C LYS A 46 -3.83 -16.96 -30.47
N ALA A 47 -4.98 -16.41 -30.06
CA ALA A 47 -6.28 -16.72 -30.66
C ALA A 47 -6.57 -15.87 -31.91
N ALA A 48 -5.88 -14.74 -32.10
CA ALA A 48 -6.07 -13.85 -33.23
C ALA A 48 -5.69 -14.52 -34.55
N LYS A 49 -6.60 -14.48 -35.52
CA LYS A 49 -6.45 -15.01 -36.88
C LYS A 49 -6.17 -13.91 -37.90
N THR A 50 -6.47 -12.67 -37.54
CA THR A 50 -6.32 -11.50 -38.40
C THR A 50 -5.46 -10.42 -37.75
N LYS A 51 -4.98 -9.49 -38.58
CA LYS A 51 -4.17 -8.35 -38.10
C LYS A 51 -5.02 -7.40 -37.27
N GLU A 52 -6.30 -7.27 -37.61
CA GLU A 52 -7.28 -6.46 -36.91
C GLU A 52 -7.53 -7.01 -35.49
N GLU A 53 -7.70 -8.32 -35.36
CA GLU A 53 -7.86 -9.00 -34.07
C GLU A 53 -6.60 -8.85 -33.20
N TYR A 54 -5.41 -9.00 -33.79
CA TYR A 54 -4.15 -8.79 -33.08
C TYR A 54 -4.05 -7.37 -32.49
N ARG A 55 -4.35 -6.36 -33.31
CA ARG A 55 -4.37 -4.96 -32.86
C ARG A 55 -5.40 -4.69 -31.78
N ALA A 56 -6.56 -5.34 -31.85
CA ALA A 56 -7.57 -5.24 -30.80
C ALA A 56 -7.04 -5.78 -29.46
N CYS A 57 -6.31 -6.90 -29.47
CA CYS A 57 -5.64 -7.42 -28.29
C CYS A 57 -4.62 -6.43 -27.71
N GLU A 58 -3.79 -5.80 -28.54
CA GLU A 58 -2.82 -4.77 -28.09
C GLU A 58 -3.51 -3.56 -27.45
N VAL A 59 -4.62 -3.10 -28.03
CA VAL A 59 -5.40 -1.98 -27.49
C VAL A 59 -5.99 -2.36 -26.13
N ALA A 60 -6.54 -3.57 -25.99
CA ALA A 60 -7.12 -4.07 -24.74
C ALA A 60 -6.04 -4.22 -23.64
N GLU A 61 -4.86 -4.71 -23.99
CA GLU A 61 -3.71 -4.81 -23.09
C GLU A 61 -3.29 -3.43 -22.57
N LYS A 62 -3.15 -2.46 -23.48
CA LYS A 62 -2.78 -1.09 -23.15
C LYS A 62 -3.81 -0.44 -22.24
N GLN A 63 -5.10 -0.58 -22.54
CA GLN A 63 -6.18 -0.05 -21.71
C GLN A 63 -6.14 -0.63 -20.30
N SER A 64 -5.95 -1.95 -20.18
CA SER A 64 -5.86 -2.63 -18.88
C SER A 64 -4.67 -2.12 -18.06
N ARG A 65 -3.52 -1.84 -18.70
CA ARG A 65 -2.36 -1.25 -18.02
C ARG A 65 -2.62 0.17 -17.51
N GLU A 66 -3.29 1.01 -18.29
CA GLU A 66 -3.61 2.37 -17.86
C GLU A 66 -4.58 2.37 -16.67
N ILE A 67 -5.56 1.46 -16.66
CA ILE A 67 -6.46 1.26 -15.51
C ILE A 67 -5.64 0.85 -14.27
N LEU A 68 -4.81 -0.20 -14.38
CA LEU A 68 -3.98 -0.66 -13.27
C LEU A 68 -3.07 0.46 -12.72
N LYS A 69 -2.50 1.27 -13.61
CA LYS A 69 -1.67 2.42 -13.22
C LYS A 69 -2.45 3.45 -12.42
N SER A 70 -3.68 3.76 -12.84
CA SER A 70 -4.59 4.65 -12.13
C SER A 70 -4.94 4.10 -10.74
N ASP A 71 -5.28 2.81 -10.66
CA ASP A 71 -5.66 2.16 -9.41
C ASP A 71 -4.52 2.14 -8.40
N VAL A 72 -3.31 1.76 -8.84
CA VAL A 72 -2.10 1.77 -7.99
C VAL A 72 -1.77 3.19 -7.54
N PHE A 73 -1.97 4.20 -8.39
CA PHE A 73 -1.77 5.59 -8.01
C PHE A 73 -2.74 6.02 -6.91
N GLU A 74 -4.04 5.75 -7.05
CA GLU A 74 -5.04 6.10 -6.05
C GLU A 74 -4.83 5.34 -4.74
N GLN A 75 -4.46 4.05 -4.78
CA GLN A 75 -4.10 3.30 -3.57
C GLN A 75 -2.92 3.92 -2.82
N ARG A 76 -1.85 4.28 -3.55
CA ARG A 76 -0.67 4.96 -2.95
C ARG A 76 -1.03 6.30 -2.34
N LYS A 77 -1.88 7.07 -3.03
CA LYS A 77 -2.39 8.36 -2.56
C LYS A 77 -3.22 8.20 -1.29
N GLN A 78 -4.13 7.22 -1.24
CA GLN A 78 -4.90 6.91 -0.04
C GLN A 78 -3.99 6.53 1.14
N GLY A 79 -3.00 5.67 0.91
CA GLY A 79 -2.01 5.33 1.94
C GLY A 79 -1.24 6.56 2.43
N MET A 80 -0.86 7.47 1.54
CA MET A 80 -0.23 8.74 1.92
C MET A 80 -1.14 9.62 2.77
N LEU A 81 -2.41 9.77 2.40
CA LEU A 81 -3.39 10.55 3.16
C LEU A 81 -3.62 9.98 4.57
N GLN A 82 -3.78 8.66 4.68
CA GLN A 82 -3.90 7.98 5.97
C GLN A 82 -2.68 8.21 6.86
N ASN A 83 -1.48 8.22 6.28
CA ASN A 83 -0.25 8.54 7.01
C ASN A 83 -0.23 9.99 7.51
N LEU A 84 -0.68 10.94 6.68
CA LEU A 84 -0.81 12.34 7.08
C LEU A 84 -1.81 12.52 8.22
N ASP A 85 -2.97 11.86 8.14
CA ASP A 85 -4.00 11.92 9.18
C ASP A 85 -3.52 11.28 10.48
N THR A 86 -2.86 10.12 10.39
CA THR A 86 -2.26 9.45 11.56
C THR A 86 -1.25 10.36 12.25
N ARG A 87 -0.37 11.01 11.47
CA ARG A 87 0.62 11.95 11.99
C ARG A 87 -0.04 13.19 12.59
N ARG A 88 -1.05 13.76 11.92
CA ARG A 88 -1.83 14.90 12.42
C ARG A 88 -2.46 14.57 13.77
N ASN A 89 -3.08 13.39 13.89
CA ASN A 89 -3.70 12.92 15.12
C ASN A 89 -2.69 12.67 16.24
N CYS A 90 -1.48 12.19 15.92
CA CYS A 90 -0.39 12.05 16.88
C CYS A 90 0.04 13.41 17.43
N ILE A 91 0.32 14.38 16.53
CA ILE A 91 0.74 15.74 16.93
C ILE A 91 -0.34 16.43 17.78
N ALA A 92 -1.61 16.27 17.43
CA ALA A 92 -2.72 16.87 18.18
C ALA A 92 -2.85 16.35 19.63
N LYS A 93 -2.32 15.15 19.91
CA LYS A 93 -2.37 14.52 21.25
C LYS A 93 -1.06 14.68 22.04
N ALA A 94 0.00 15.18 21.42
CA ALA A 94 1.30 15.34 22.05
C ALA A 94 1.26 16.42 23.13
N GLN A 95 1.79 16.12 24.31
CA GLN A 95 1.85 17.06 25.45
C GLN A 95 3.26 17.60 25.68
N THR A 96 4.29 16.89 25.20
CA THR A 96 5.70 17.22 25.36
C THR A 96 6.46 17.22 24.03
N ASN A 97 7.67 17.79 24.02
CA ASN A 97 8.56 17.73 22.86
C ASN A 97 8.98 16.30 22.53
N GLU A 98 9.05 15.44 23.53
CA GLU A 98 9.39 14.03 23.44
C GLU A 98 8.26 13.26 22.74
N ASP A 99 7.01 13.57 23.05
CA ASP A 99 5.84 13.03 22.33
C ASP A 99 5.84 13.47 20.85
N LEU A 100 6.19 14.73 20.58
CA LEU A 100 6.31 15.24 19.21
C LEU A 100 7.41 14.54 18.41
N LYS A 101 8.54 14.19 19.06
CA LYS A 101 9.61 13.40 18.43
C LYS A 101 9.11 12.00 18.08
N ALA A 102 8.30 11.38 18.94
CA ALA A 102 7.71 10.06 18.70
C ALA A 102 6.72 10.04 17.52
N CYS A 103 6.14 11.19 17.14
CA CYS A 103 5.27 11.31 15.96
C CYS A 103 6.03 11.36 14.61
N ARG A 104 7.37 11.36 14.60
CA ARG A 104 8.12 11.32 13.33
C ARG A 104 8.05 9.92 12.73
N VAL A 105 7.69 9.87 11.45
CA VAL A 105 7.85 8.67 10.64
C VAL A 105 9.35 8.42 10.45
N GLU A 106 9.86 7.32 11.00
CA GLU A 106 11.24 6.92 10.76
C GLU A 106 11.45 6.64 9.26
N LYS A 107 12.47 7.27 8.69
CA LYS A 107 12.95 6.92 7.35
C LYS A 107 13.68 5.58 7.49
N LYS A 108 13.05 4.48 7.06
CA LYS A 108 13.76 3.22 6.79
C LYS A 108 14.60 3.35 5.54
#